data_AF-A0A924CMW9-F1
#
_entry.id   AF-A0A924CMW9-F1
#
_cell.length_a   1.000
_cell.length_b   1.000
_cell.length_c   1.000
_cell.angle_alpha   90.00
_cell.angle_beta   90.00
_cell.angle_gamma   90.00
#
_symmetry.space_group_name_H-M   'P 1'
#
loop_
_entity.id
_entity.type
_entity.pdbx_description
1 polymer ?
#
loop_
_entity_poly.entity_id
_entity_poly.type
_entity_poly.pdbx_seq_one_letter_code
_entity_poly.pdbx_strand_id
1 'polypeptide(L)'
;MNFPVISLEKFNSIEPQTVANYLRDSFWRETEVAKNHHAIWKLDRPNKTEHIILLPLNPEIPDFPNRMYDIVRTLAAIEKRSEAELFNDLDSAARIAQEEQREILNLHLYFPKEQMNPEAPAKRLGNLLMALQDTLDAIGQFEGGRATPMGKIGQE
;
A
#
# COMPACT_ATOMS: atom_id res chain seq x y z
N MET A 1 -23.15 8.56 -9.39
CA MET A 1 -22.04 9.48 -9.05
C MET A 1 -21.08 9.47 -10.22
N ASN A 2 -20.69 10.64 -10.72
CA ASN A 2 -19.74 10.76 -11.84
C ASN A 2 -18.34 10.82 -11.23
N PHE A 3 -17.64 9.69 -11.15
CA PHE A 3 -16.25 9.70 -10.71
C PHE A 3 -15.41 10.37 -11.80
N PRO A 4 -14.48 11.27 -11.46
CA PRO A 4 -13.63 11.90 -12.46
C PRO A 4 -12.85 10.80 -13.18
N VAL A 5 -13.03 10.70 -14.50
CA VAL A 5 -12.27 9.79 -15.35
C VAL A 5 -10.82 10.26 -15.32
N ILE A 6 -9.92 9.43 -14.81
CA ILE A 6 -8.48 9.70 -14.82
C ILE A 6 -8.02 9.53 -16.26
N SER A 7 -7.42 10.57 -16.84
CA SER A 7 -6.81 10.48 -18.17
C SER A 7 -5.71 9.42 -18.16
N LEU A 8 -5.67 8.57 -19.19
CA LEU A 8 -4.70 7.47 -19.30
C LEU A 8 -3.24 7.97 -19.17
N GLU A 9 -2.95 9.16 -19.67
CA GLU A 9 -1.60 9.76 -19.59
C GLU A 9 -1.11 9.99 -18.16
N LYS A 10 -2.02 10.14 -17.19
CA LYS A 10 -1.67 10.30 -15.78
C LYS A 10 -1.06 9.03 -15.20
N PHE A 11 -1.31 7.85 -15.77
CA PHE A 11 -0.71 6.61 -15.28
C PHE A 11 0.80 6.52 -15.54
N ASN A 12 1.38 7.44 -16.32
CA ASN A 12 2.82 7.56 -16.49
C ASN A 12 3.53 8.08 -15.23
N SER A 13 2.84 8.75 -14.30
CA SER A 13 3.46 9.20 -13.05
C SER A 13 3.60 8.10 -12.00
N ILE A 14 2.95 6.95 -12.21
CA ILE A 14 3.01 5.84 -11.26
C ILE A 14 4.32 5.08 -11.45
N GLU A 15 5.13 5.06 -10.40
CA GLU A 15 6.36 4.29 -10.39
C GLU A 15 6.12 2.79 -10.17
N PRO A 16 6.75 1.90 -10.95
CA PRO A 16 6.61 0.46 -10.75
C PRO A 16 6.95 0.00 -9.33
N GLN A 17 7.95 0.62 -8.71
CA GLN A 17 8.37 0.28 -7.35
C GLN A 17 7.27 0.56 -6.32
N THR A 18 6.51 1.63 -6.50
CA THR A 18 5.39 1.98 -5.61
C THR A 18 4.28 0.93 -5.72
N VAL A 19 3.98 0.47 -6.93
CA VAL A 19 3.02 -0.61 -7.15
C VAL A 19 3.52 -1.91 -6.53
N ALA A 20 4.80 -2.25 -6.69
CA ALA A 20 5.39 -3.44 -6.06
C ALA A 20 5.28 -3.41 -4.53
N ASN A 21 5.54 -2.26 -3.91
CA ASN A 21 5.39 -2.09 -2.47
C ASN A 21 3.92 -2.24 -2.03
N TYR A 22 3.01 -1.58 -2.74
CA TYR A 22 1.57 -1.70 -2.49
C TYR A 22 1.07 -3.15 -2.57
N LEU A 23 1.50 -3.89 -3.59
CA LEU A 23 1.15 -5.30 -3.78
C LEU A 23 1.65 -6.15 -2.62
N ARG A 24 2.89 -5.95 -2.19
CA ARG A 24 3.49 -6.66 -1.05
C ARG A 24 2.71 -6.41 0.25
N ASP A 25 2.34 -5.15 0.51
CA ASP A 25 1.59 -4.76 1.70
C ASP A 25 0.14 -5.26 1.66
N SER A 26 -0.40 -5.46 0.45
CA SER A 26 -1.74 -5.98 0.18
C SER A 26 -1.80 -7.51 0.04
N PHE A 27 -0.82 -8.23 0.59
CA PHE A 27 -0.73 -9.70 0.61
C PHE A 27 -0.58 -10.38 -0.75
N TRP A 28 -0.17 -9.65 -1.79
CA TRP A 28 0.25 -10.28 -3.03
C TRP A 28 1.66 -10.86 -2.88
N ARG A 29 1.90 -12.00 -3.52
CA ARG A 29 3.20 -12.67 -3.56
C ARG A 29 3.82 -12.47 -4.93
N GLU A 30 5.04 -11.94 -4.95
CA GLU A 30 5.87 -11.93 -6.15
C GLU A 30 6.30 -13.37 -6.46
N THR A 31 6.14 -13.78 -7.71
CA THR A 31 6.42 -15.17 -8.13
C THR A 31 7.54 -15.26 -9.14
N GLU A 32 7.64 -14.29 -10.04
CA GLU A 32 8.68 -14.27 -11.08
C GLU A 32 8.99 -12.83 -11.49
N VAL A 33 10.27 -12.57 -11.77
CA VAL A 33 10.72 -11.31 -12.40
C VAL A 33 11.38 -11.65 -13.73
N ALA A 34 10.69 -11.32 -14.82
CA ALA A 34 11.18 -11.58 -16.16
C ALA A 34 12.13 -10.45 -16.61
N LYS A 35 13.44 -10.62 -16.39
CA LYS A 35 14.54 -9.81 -16.99
C LYS A 35 14.25 -8.29 -17.06
N ASN A 36 13.79 -7.69 -15.96
CA ASN A 36 13.45 -6.26 -15.85
C ASN A 36 12.35 -5.74 -16.81
N HIS A 37 11.57 -6.61 -17.45
CA HIS A 37 10.42 -6.19 -18.27
C HIS A 37 9.14 -6.15 -17.45
N HIS A 38 8.86 -7.22 -16.70
CA HIS A 38 7.70 -7.30 -15.83
C HIS A 38 7.94 -8.20 -14.63
N ALA A 39 7.20 -7.94 -13.56
CA ALA A 39 7.08 -8.81 -12.39
C ALA A 39 5.68 -9.44 -12.34
N ILE A 40 5.62 -10.72 -11.98
CA ILE A 40 4.37 -11.47 -11.85
C ILE A 40 3.99 -11.57 -10.38
N TRP A 41 2.83 -11.01 -10.06
CA TRP A 41 2.28 -10.98 -8.71
C TRP A 41 1.01 -11.82 -8.64
N LYS A 42 0.89 -12.62 -7.59
CA LYS A 42 -0.26 -13.49 -7.35
C LYS A 42 -0.94 -13.18 -6.02
N LEU A 43 -2.26 -13.21 -6.02
CA LEU A 43 -3.05 -13.15 -4.81
C LEU A 43 -3.73 -14.49 -4.56
N ASP A 44 -3.29 -15.19 -3.52
CA ASP A 44 -3.90 -16.43 -3.09
C ASP A 44 -5.09 -16.14 -2.17
N ARG A 45 -6.29 -16.58 -2.58
CA ARG A 45 -7.47 -16.55 -1.74
C ARG A 45 -8.00 -17.99 -1.59
N PRO A 46 -8.24 -18.48 -0.36
CA PRO A 46 -8.80 -19.80 -0.15
C PRO A 46 -10.11 -19.94 -0.93
N ASN A 47 -10.21 -20.97 -1.78
CA ASN A 47 -11.39 -21.31 -2.59
C ASN A 47 -11.81 -20.28 -3.67
N LYS A 48 -10.89 -19.45 -4.18
CA LYS A 48 -11.15 -18.55 -5.31
C LYS A 48 -10.13 -18.72 -6.44
N THR A 49 -10.49 -18.24 -7.63
CA THR A 49 -9.61 -18.09 -8.77
C THR A 49 -8.35 -17.32 -8.37
N GLU A 50 -7.16 -17.83 -8.73
CA GLU A 50 -5.91 -17.07 -8.61
C GLU A 50 -6.04 -15.78 -9.42
N HIS A 51 -5.74 -14.65 -8.78
CA HIS A 51 -5.58 -13.38 -9.49
C HIS A 51 -4.10 -13.16 -9.80
N ILE A 52 -3.82 -12.73 -11.03
CA ILE A 52 -2.47 -12.47 -11.51
C ILE A 52 -2.39 -11.02 -11.95
N ILE A 53 -1.35 -10.33 -11.50
CA ILE A 53 -0.97 -8.99 -11.95
C ILE A 53 0.39 -9.08 -12.66
N LEU A 54 0.47 -8.46 -13.84
CA LEU A 54 1.70 -8.27 -14.58
C LEU A 54 2.14 -6.82 -14.42
N LEU A 55 3.07 -6.57 -13.51
CA LEU A 55 3.61 -5.25 -13.23
C LEU A 55 4.69 -4.90 -14.27
N PRO A 56 4.50 -3.92 -15.16
CA PRO A 56 5.59 -3.46 -16.03
C PRO A 56 6.67 -2.77 -15.20
N LEU A 57 7.93 -3.15 -15.41
CA LEU A 57 9.07 -2.59 -14.69
C LEU A 57 9.82 -1.51 -15.49
N ASN A 58 9.56 -1.43 -16.81
CA ASN A 58 10.15 -0.44 -17.69
C ASN A 58 9.12 0.62 -18.08
N PRO A 59 9.24 1.88 -17.63
CA PRO A 59 8.32 2.96 -17.96
C PRO A 59 8.41 3.44 -19.42
N GLU A 60 9.50 3.11 -20.13
CA GLU A 60 9.75 3.57 -21.50
C GLU A 60 8.97 2.78 -22.58
N ILE A 61 8.19 1.77 -22.18
CA ILE A 61 7.40 0.98 -23.15
C ILE A 61 6.15 1.77 -23.59
N PRO A 62 5.78 1.77 -24.90
CA PRO A 62 4.68 2.59 -25.40
C PRO A 62 3.31 2.32 -24.74
N ASP A 63 3.08 1.11 -24.26
CA ASP A 63 1.82 0.69 -23.63
C ASP A 63 1.84 0.78 -22.09
N PHE A 64 2.90 1.36 -21.49
CA PHE A 64 3.04 1.51 -20.05
C PHE A 64 1.80 2.09 -19.34
N PRO A 65 1.23 3.24 -19.77
CA PRO A 65 0.07 3.81 -19.08
C PRO A 65 -1.17 2.91 -19.16
N ASN A 66 -1.33 2.14 -20.25
CA ASN A 66 -2.42 1.16 -20.37
C ASN A 66 -2.23 0.01 -19.37
N ARG A 67 -1.00 -0.50 -19.24
CA ARG A 67 -0.70 -1.57 -18.28
C ARG A 67 -0.89 -1.11 -16.83
N MET A 68 -0.45 0.10 -16.50
CA MET A 68 -0.68 0.67 -15.17
C MET A 68 -2.16 0.91 -14.90
N TYR A 69 -2.92 1.39 -15.89
CA TYR A 69 -4.37 1.49 -15.80
C TYR A 69 -5.04 0.13 -15.53
N ASP A 70 -4.66 -0.92 -16.25
CA ASP A 70 -5.22 -2.26 -16.06
C ASP A 70 -4.93 -2.83 -14.66
N ILE A 71 -3.75 -2.53 -14.10
CA ILE A 71 -3.39 -2.91 -12.73
C ILE A 71 -4.31 -2.20 -11.73
N VAL A 72 -4.44 -0.88 -11.84
CA VAL A 72 -5.31 -0.08 -10.95
C VAL A 72 -6.75 -0.56 -11.04
N ARG A 73 -7.25 -0.78 -12.26
CA ARG A 73 -8.61 -1.30 -12.46
C ARG A 73 -8.82 -2.68 -11.84
N THR A 74 -7.84 -3.58 -11.99
CA THR A 74 -7.89 -4.93 -11.43
C THR A 74 -7.91 -4.92 -9.90
N LEU A 75 -6.99 -4.15 -9.31
CA LEU A 75 -6.92 -3.97 -7.85
C LEU A 75 -8.19 -3.32 -7.30
N ALA A 76 -8.68 -2.25 -7.92
CA ALA A 76 -9.93 -1.58 -7.53
C ALA A 76 -11.12 -2.55 -7.51
N ALA A 77 -11.22 -3.43 -8.52
CA ALA A 77 -12.26 -4.46 -8.57
C ALA A 77 -12.11 -5.54 -7.47
N ILE A 78 -10.88 -6.00 -7.21
CA ILE A 78 -10.57 -7.02 -6.20
C ILE A 78 -10.79 -6.52 -4.77
N GLU A 79 -10.48 -5.25 -4.54
CA GLU A 79 -10.55 -4.56 -3.24
C GLU A 79 -11.89 -3.86 -3.01
N LYS A 80 -12.74 -3.77 -4.05
CA LYS A 80 -14.03 -3.05 -4.02
C LYS A 80 -13.86 -1.56 -3.66
N ARG A 81 -12.83 -0.93 -4.24
CA ARG A 81 -12.50 0.49 -4.11
C ARG A 81 -12.70 1.19 -5.44
N SER A 82 -12.75 2.51 -5.46
CA SER A 82 -12.77 3.24 -6.72
C SER A 82 -11.38 3.28 -7.38
N GLU A 83 -11.33 3.30 -8.71
CA GLU A 83 -10.08 3.47 -9.47
C GLU A 83 -9.37 4.79 -9.08
N ALA A 84 -10.13 5.83 -8.75
CA ALA A 84 -9.59 7.13 -8.35
C ALA A 84 -8.91 7.12 -6.97
N GLU A 85 -9.51 6.44 -5.98
CA GLU A 85 -8.88 6.26 -4.67
C GLU A 85 -7.57 5.49 -4.81
N LEU A 86 -7.59 4.38 -5.55
CA LEU A 86 -6.39 3.56 -5.71
C LEU A 86 -5.29 4.25 -6.52
N PHE A 87 -5.66 4.99 -7.57
CA PHE A 87 -4.71 5.83 -8.31
C PHE A 87 -4.03 6.84 -7.37
N ASN A 88 -4.80 7.53 -6.53
CA ASN A 88 -4.24 8.52 -5.60
C ASN A 88 -3.28 7.88 -4.59
N ASP A 89 -3.58 6.68 -4.08
CA ASP A 89 -2.67 5.97 -3.17
C ASP A 89 -1.32 5.68 -3.83
N LEU A 90 -1.34 5.24 -5.09
CA LEU A 90 -0.15 4.87 -5.86
C LEU A 90 0.63 6.09 -6.39
N ASP A 91 -0.07 7.14 -6.81
CA ASP A 91 0.52 8.38 -7.31
C ASP A 91 1.12 9.23 -6.18
N SER A 92 0.42 9.36 -5.06
CA SER A 92 0.86 10.21 -3.94
C SER A 92 2.00 9.60 -3.13
N ALA A 93 1.99 8.29 -2.88
CA ALA A 93 3.06 7.63 -2.13
C ALA A 93 4.38 7.68 -2.90
N ALA A 94 4.34 7.54 -4.24
CA ALA A 94 5.52 7.65 -5.10
C ALA A 94 6.13 9.06 -5.05
N ARG A 95 5.28 10.08 -5.24
CA ARG A 95 5.72 11.48 -5.31
C ARG A 95 6.24 11.99 -3.97
N ILE A 96 5.55 11.71 -2.86
CA ILE A 96 5.98 12.18 -1.53
C ILE A 96 7.28 11.49 -1.10
N ALA A 97 7.47 10.20 -1.39
CA ALA A 97 8.68 9.47 -0.98
C ALA A 97 9.92 9.97 -1.73
N GLN A 98 9.77 10.31 -3.01
CA GLN A 98 10.87 10.85 -3.81
C GLN A 98 11.18 12.32 -3.52
N GLU A 99 10.17 13.17 -3.37
CA GLU A 99 10.38 14.62 -3.19
C GLU A 99 10.96 14.96 -1.81
N GLU A 100 10.64 14.18 -0.78
CA GLU A 100 10.99 14.54 0.60
C GLU A 100 12.15 13.73 1.22
N GLN A 101 12.71 12.73 0.53
CA GLN A 101 13.66 11.76 1.13
C GLN A 101 13.16 11.17 2.46
N ARG A 102 11.84 10.96 2.59
CA ARG A 102 11.21 10.41 3.80
C ARG A 102 10.76 8.99 3.56
N GLU A 103 10.85 8.16 4.59
CA GLU A 103 10.14 6.90 4.65
C GLU A 103 8.65 7.18 4.88
N ILE A 104 7.79 6.63 4.01
CA ILE A 104 6.34 6.73 4.16
C ILE A 104 5.80 5.38 4.63
N LEU A 105 5.06 5.42 5.73
CA LEU A 105 4.31 4.28 6.22
C LEU A 105 2.82 4.49 5.91
N ASN A 106 2.28 3.73 4.95
CA ASN A 106 0.85 3.71 4.65
C ASN A 106 0.17 2.59 5.44
N LEU A 107 -0.70 2.95 6.39
CA LEU A 107 -1.45 1.97 7.20
C LEU A 107 -2.91 1.89 6.74
N HIS A 108 -3.27 0.76 6.13
CA HIS A 108 -4.66 0.45 5.79
C HIS A 108 -5.29 -0.41 6.88
N LEU A 109 -6.28 0.13 7.59
CA LEU A 109 -6.99 -0.56 8.66
C LEU A 109 -8.35 -1.06 8.18
N TYR A 110 -8.52 -2.38 8.15
CA TYR A 110 -9.79 -3.00 7.83
C TYR A 110 -10.51 -3.47 9.10
N PHE A 111 -11.73 -2.98 9.31
CA PHE A 111 -12.60 -3.42 10.40
C PHE A 111 -13.72 -4.30 9.81
N PRO A 112 -13.66 -5.64 9.94
CA PRO A 112 -14.72 -6.50 9.45
C PRO A 112 -16.04 -6.15 10.13
N LYS A 113 -17.14 -6.14 9.36
CA LYS A 113 -18.51 -5.99 9.87
C LYS A 113 -18.93 -7.23 10.66
N GLU A 114 -18.35 -7.44 11.82
CA GLU A 114 -18.89 -8.36 12.81
C GLU A 114 -19.53 -7.50 13.91
N GLN A 115 -20.87 -7.52 13.92
CA GLN A 115 -21.78 -6.92 14.90
C GLN A 115 -22.10 -5.42 14.71
N MET A 116 -23.33 -5.18 14.22
CA MET A 116 -24.27 -4.04 14.38
C MET A 116 -23.76 -2.65 14.88
N ASN A 117 -22.55 -2.21 14.56
CA ASN A 117 -22.15 -0.82 14.71
C ASN A 117 -21.50 -0.34 13.40
N PRO A 118 -22.04 0.72 12.76
CA PRO A 118 -21.53 1.23 11.49
C PRO A 118 -20.21 1.99 11.62
N GLU A 119 -19.76 2.27 12.84
CA GLU A 119 -18.56 3.06 13.11
C GLU A 119 -17.36 2.15 13.47
N ALA A 120 -16.18 2.51 12.97
CA ALA A 120 -14.95 1.92 13.46
C ALA A 120 -14.90 2.14 14.99
N PRO A 121 -14.68 1.08 15.80
CA PRO A 121 -14.74 1.21 17.24
C PRO A 121 -13.62 2.14 17.71
N ALA A 122 -13.97 3.39 18.03
CA ALA A 122 -13.03 4.46 18.38
C ALA A 122 -12.03 4.03 19.47
N LYS A 123 -12.50 3.23 20.43
CA LYS A 123 -11.65 2.63 21.47
C LYS A 123 -10.57 1.69 20.91
N ARG A 124 -10.90 0.84 19.91
CA ARG A 124 -9.91 -0.05 19.29
C ARG A 124 -8.92 0.75 18.44
N LEU A 125 -9.40 1.76 17.72
CA LEU A 125 -8.53 2.65 16.96
C LEU A 125 -7.55 3.39 17.89
N GLY A 126 -8.06 3.96 18.99
CA GLY A 126 -7.22 4.61 20.00
C GLY A 126 -6.17 3.68 20.61
N ASN A 127 -6.55 2.45 20.94
CA ASN A 127 -5.60 1.45 21.44
C ASN A 127 -4.52 1.09 20.40
N LEU A 128 -4.89 0.98 19.13
CA LEU A 128 -3.95 0.66 18.05
C LEU A 128 -2.96 1.80 17.82
N LEU A 129 -3.43 3.05 17.82
CA LEU A 129 -2.58 4.23 17.69
C LEU A 129 -1.62 4.38 18.89
N MET A 130 -2.08 4.08 20.10
CA MET A 130 -1.24 4.10 21.30
C MET A 130 -0.14 3.03 21.25
N ALA A 131 -0.48 1.80 20.84
CA ALA A 131 0.50 0.73 20.68
C ALA A 131 1.53 1.05 19.58
N LEU A 132 1.10 1.70 18.49
CA LEU A 132 2.02 2.17 17.44
C LEU A 132 2.97 3.23 17.99
N GLN A 133 2.47 4.21 18.75
CA GLN A 133 3.30 5.22 19.39
C GLN A 133 4.35 4.58 20.31
N ASP A 134 3.92 3.70 21.21
CA ASP A 134 4.83 2.99 22.14
C ASP A 134 5.93 2.23 21.39
N THR A 135 5.57 1.61 20.25
CA THR A 135 6.52 0.87 19.40
C THR A 135 7.55 1.80 18.77
N LEU A 136 7.11 2.93 18.20
CA LEU A 136 7.99 3.92 17.59
C LEU A 136 8.93 4.56 18.63
N ASP A 137 8.42 4.87 19.82
CA ASP A 137 9.23 5.39 20.93
C ASP A 137 10.31 4.39 21.37
N ALA A 138 9.97 3.09 21.42
CA ALA A 138 10.93 2.04 21.76
C ALA A 138 12.03 1.88 20.70
N ILE A 139 11.68 1.95 19.41
CA ILE A 139 12.66 1.93 18.30
C ILE A 139 13.61 3.14 18.42
N GLY A 140 13.07 4.34 18.60
CA GLY A 140 13.87 5.55 18.76
C GLY A 140 14.81 5.50 19.96
N GLN A 141 14.38 4.92 21.09
CA GLN A 141 15.24 4.70 22.25
C GLN A 141 16.35 3.69 21.99
N PHE A 142 16.06 2.63 21.24
CA PHE A 142 17.05 1.63 20.86
C PHE A 142 18.14 2.24 19.96
N GLU A 143 17.73 2.95 18.91
CA GLU A 143 18.67 3.63 17.99
C GLU A 143 19.49 4.72 18.69
N GLY A 144 18.88 5.43 19.64
CA GLY A 144 19.55 6.45 20.46
C GLY A 144 20.45 5.91 21.58
N GLY A 145 20.59 4.58 21.72
CA GLY A 145 21.39 3.94 22.78
C GLY A 145 20.80 4.09 24.19
N ARG A 146 19.51 4.42 24.30
CA ARG A 146 18.75 4.62 25.55
C ARG A 146 17.77 3.49 25.84
N ALA A 147 17.94 2.33 25.20
CA ALA A 147 17.06 1.18 25.36
C ALA A 147 16.89 0.82 26.83
N THR A 148 15.68 0.94 27.37
CA THR A 148 15.38 0.43 28.70
C THR A 148 15.15 -1.08 28.64
N PRO A 149 15.53 -1.86 29.67
CA PRO A 149 15.33 -3.32 29.68
C PRO A 149 13.86 -3.76 29.61
N MET A 150 12.90 -2.83 29.74
CA MET A 150 11.46 -3.12 29.82
C MET A 150 10.62 -2.44 28.73
N GLY A 151 11.22 -1.77 27.73
CA GLY A 151 10.49 -1.17 26.61
C GLY A 151 9.49 -0.07 27.01
N LYS A 152 9.57 0.43 28.24
CA LYS A 152 8.81 1.61 28.68
C LYS A 152 9.62 2.86 28.40
N ILE A 153 8.89 3.90 28.02
CA ILE A 153 9.43 5.23 27.75
C ILE A 153 10.33 5.65 28.91
N GLY A 154 11.62 5.88 28.63
CA GLY A 154 12.51 6.50 29.61
C GLY A 154 11.98 7.88 29.92
N GLN A 155 11.44 8.08 31.11
CA GLN A 155 10.98 9.39 31.56
C GLN A 155 12.21 10.30 31.70
N GLU A 156 12.16 11.48 31.09
CA GLU A 156 13.08 12.60 31.37
C GLU A 156 12.88 13.14 32.80
#